data_AF-A0A7S3B5V9-F1
#
_entry.id   AF-A0A7S3B5V9-F1
#
_cell.length_a   1.000
_cell.length_b   1.000
_cell.length_c   1.000
_cell.angle_alpha   90.00
_cell.angle_beta   90.00
_cell.angle_gamma   90.00
#
_symmetry.space_group_name_H-M   'P 1'
#
loop_
_entity.id
_entity.type
_entity.pdbx_description
1 polymer ?
#
loop_
_entity_poly.entity_id
_entity_poly.type
_entity_poly.pdbx_seq_one_letter_code
_entity_poly.pdbx_strand_id
1 'polypeptide(L)'
;TSSASRREMYVGLAIVLGVLFMLFLILICVASKQIGRTVSLVSEATLVVQNSKSMVFFPLLLSIVELGLLGFILATLLFLFTDHPHTYDDQMITVTDLTEQLALAAELSSDLLGTELNATGLLSPLSHLSFSKVQVRNFEAVYLLFGAVWTHLFFSAIGITTISGCVVYFYFMDKDTAAHVNAQFDDNQTDYVVSTMLWYTLRFNLGTMALGSLILSVVEVLRMVLEVVDRQTRQLQEGSAAAKVVMRCCKCFLFCFERCVKFISSYAYIYVFMENKGFCAACFDTYRLISDHPAQLAINSIVQGMLFIIQSTSIPLACALMAYNEFIEGVSLEAAFTSKTLVHAVVPSVAVLLLSYIMARSFAGVYEEVINALTVCVLHDLKAYDAKYTRDQLRKAFDLGDKTFGDDDDDDEG
;
A
#
# COMPACT_ATOMS: atom_id res chain seq x y z
N THR A 1 17.54 38.36 -20.21
CA THR A 1 17.19 37.06 -20.81
C THR A 1 15.74 36.73 -20.49
N SER A 2 14.92 36.34 -21.46
CA SER A 2 14.19 37.26 -22.34
C SER A 2 12.70 37.07 -22.05
N SER A 3 11.88 38.12 -22.13
CA SER A 3 10.41 38.02 -22.02
C SER A 3 9.81 36.99 -22.98
N ALA A 4 10.50 36.72 -24.10
CA ALA A 4 10.15 35.66 -25.06
C ALA A 4 10.22 34.25 -24.45
N SER A 5 11.27 33.94 -23.68
CA SER A 5 11.43 32.63 -23.03
C SER A 5 10.35 32.37 -21.96
N ARG A 6 9.93 33.42 -21.23
CA ARG A 6 8.80 33.30 -20.29
C ARG A 6 7.48 33.06 -21.03
N ARG A 7 7.26 33.73 -22.17
CA ARG A 7 6.04 33.56 -22.98
C ARG A 7 5.95 32.15 -23.55
N GLU A 8 7.05 31.60 -24.04
CA GLU A 8 7.13 30.20 -24.51
C GLU A 8 6.87 29.20 -23.38
N MET A 9 7.38 29.46 -22.16
CA MET A 9 7.11 28.63 -20.99
C MET A 9 5.61 28.66 -20.59
N TYR A 10 4.97 29.82 -20.58
CA TYR A 10 3.53 29.94 -20.29
C TYR A 10 2.65 29.30 -21.36
N VAL A 11 3.03 29.41 -22.64
CA VAL A 11 2.32 28.73 -23.73
C VAL A 11 2.49 27.22 -23.61
N GLY A 12 3.69 26.72 -23.29
CA GLY A 12 3.92 25.30 -23.03
C GLY A 12 3.08 24.78 -21.86
N LEU A 13 3.04 25.52 -20.75
CA LEU A 13 2.22 25.18 -19.58
C LEU A 13 0.72 25.17 -19.93
N ALA A 14 0.23 26.16 -20.67
CA ALA A 14 -1.17 26.25 -21.09
C ALA A 14 -1.56 25.12 -22.03
N ILE A 15 -0.67 24.70 -22.94
CA ILE A 15 -0.89 23.54 -23.81
C ILE A 15 -0.95 22.26 -22.98
N VAL A 16 -0.03 22.07 -22.03
CA VAL A 16 -0.04 20.90 -21.14
C VAL A 16 -1.32 20.85 -20.32
N LEU A 17 -1.73 21.97 -19.71
CA LEU A 17 -2.98 22.08 -18.95
C LEU A 17 -4.22 21.83 -19.84
N GLY A 18 -4.24 22.38 -21.05
CA GLY A 18 -5.32 22.17 -22.01
C GLY A 18 -5.43 20.73 -22.47
N VAL A 19 -4.29 20.07 -22.73
CA VAL A 19 -4.25 18.63 -23.07
C VAL A 19 -4.70 17.78 -21.89
N LEU A 20 -4.24 18.08 -20.67
CA LEU A 20 -4.70 17.38 -19.47
C LEU A 20 -6.21 17.55 -19.25
N PHE A 21 -6.75 18.75 -19.45
CA PHE A 21 -8.18 19.03 -19.34
C PHE A 21 -8.98 18.30 -20.42
N MET A 22 -8.50 18.27 -21.66
CA MET A 22 -9.15 17.53 -22.75
C MET A 22 -9.10 16.01 -22.52
N LEU A 23 -7.98 15.47 -22.04
CA LEU A 23 -7.87 14.06 -21.65
C LEU A 23 -8.83 13.72 -20.51
N PHE A 24 -8.95 14.62 -19.52
CA PHE A 24 -9.91 14.47 -18.41
C PHE A 24 -11.35 14.45 -18.91
N LEU A 25 -11.73 15.36 -19.82
CA LEU A 25 -13.07 15.35 -20.43
C LEU A 25 -13.31 14.10 -21.28
N ILE A 26 -12.31 13.64 -22.03
CA ILE A 26 -12.42 12.40 -22.82
C ILE A 26 -12.62 11.19 -21.88
N LEU A 27 -11.89 11.11 -20.77
CA LEU A 27 -12.07 10.06 -19.76
C LEU A 27 -13.49 10.07 -19.17
N ILE A 28 -14.01 11.25 -18.84
CA ILE A 28 -15.40 11.40 -18.35
C ILE A 28 -16.41 10.97 -19.43
N CYS A 29 -16.21 11.38 -20.68
CA CYS A 29 -17.10 11.05 -21.79
C CYS A 29 -17.10 9.54 -22.09
N VAL A 30 -15.92 8.90 -22.09
CA VAL A 30 -15.80 7.43 -22.29
C VAL A 30 -16.42 6.66 -21.13
N ALA A 31 -16.35 7.20 -19.92
CA ALA A 31 -16.97 6.60 -18.75
C ALA A 31 -18.49 6.82 -18.65
N SER A 32 -19.10 7.65 -19.51
CA SER A 32 -20.50 8.09 -19.41
C SER A 32 -21.53 6.98 -19.14
N LYS A 33 -21.37 5.80 -19.75
CA LYS A 33 -22.24 4.63 -19.51
C LYS A 33 -21.99 3.93 -18.18
N GLN A 34 -20.78 4.00 -17.65
CA GLN A 34 -20.39 3.42 -16.36
C GLN A 34 -20.59 4.39 -15.19
N ILE A 35 -20.65 5.71 -15.44
CA ILE A 35 -20.83 6.76 -14.40
C ILE A 35 -22.04 6.45 -13.51
N GLY A 36 -23.15 5.96 -14.04
CA GLY A 36 -24.32 5.62 -13.20
C GLY A 36 -24.01 4.56 -12.13
N ARG A 37 -23.29 3.51 -12.52
CA ARG A 37 -22.86 2.43 -11.61
C ARG A 37 -21.81 2.94 -10.64
N THR A 38 -20.86 3.72 -11.15
CA THR A 38 -19.82 4.38 -10.36
C THR A 38 -20.40 5.30 -9.29
N VAL A 39 -21.39 6.14 -9.62
CA VAL A 39 -22.00 7.09 -8.70
C VAL A 39 -22.73 6.35 -7.57
N SER A 40 -23.45 5.27 -7.87
CA SER A 40 -24.09 4.45 -6.84
C SER A 40 -23.07 3.80 -5.91
N LEU A 41 -21.98 3.26 -6.46
CA LEU A 41 -20.92 2.65 -5.65
C LEU A 41 -20.18 3.69 -4.79
N VAL A 42 -19.88 4.86 -5.35
CA VAL A 42 -19.20 5.97 -4.65
C VAL A 42 -20.10 6.58 -3.58
N SER A 43 -21.41 6.68 -3.83
CA SER A 43 -22.42 7.11 -2.86
C SER A 43 -22.39 6.22 -1.62
N GLU A 44 -22.43 4.90 -1.80
CA GLU A 44 -22.34 3.93 -0.71
C GLU A 44 -20.97 3.93 -0.02
N ALA A 45 -19.87 4.04 -0.76
CA ALA A 45 -18.55 4.22 -0.17
C ALA A 45 -18.46 5.49 0.69
N THR A 46 -19.13 6.56 0.27
CA THR A 46 -19.22 7.81 1.04
C THR A 46 -20.01 7.60 2.33
N LEU A 47 -21.09 6.82 2.30
CA LEU A 47 -21.87 6.48 3.51
C LEU A 47 -21.03 5.69 4.52
N VAL A 48 -20.23 4.72 4.07
CA VAL A 48 -19.30 3.98 4.95
C VAL A 48 -18.35 4.94 5.66
N VAL A 49 -17.72 5.83 4.89
CA VAL A 49 -16.77 6.82 5.43
C VAL A 49 -17.46 7.83 6.35
N GLN A 50 -18.71 8.20 6.08
CA GLN A 50 -19.49 9.09 6.94
C GLN A 50 -19.91 8.42 8.25
N ASN A 51 -20.23 7.13 8.23
CA ASN A 51 -20.53 6.35 9.43
C ASN A 51 -19.28 6.25 10.32
N SER A 52 -18.13 5.98 9.70
CA SER A 52 -16.84 5.84 10.37
C SER A 52 -15.87 6.98 10.03
N LYS A 53 -16.20 8.22 10.43
CA LYS A 53 -15.42 9.45 10.08
C LYS A 53 -13.92 9.36 10.39
N SER A 54 -13.54 8.56 11.38
CA SER A 54 -12.14 8.34 11.76
C SER A 54 -11.33 7.63 10.65
N MET A 55 -11.97 6.92 9.71
CA MET A 55 -11.30 6.21 8.61
C MET A 55 -10.46 7.14 7.73
N VAL A 56 -10.86 8.40 7.57
CA VAL A 56 -10.12 9.38 6.77
C VAL A 56 -8.77 9.74 7.37
N PHE A 57 -8.69 9.81 8.71
CA PHE A 57 -7.47 10.19 9.42
C PHE A 57 -6.58 8.99 9.76
N PHE A 58 -7.15 7.79 9.74
CA PHE A 58 -6.45 6.56 10.11
C PHE A 58 -5.17 6.27 9.28
N PRO A 59 -5.15 6.42 7.95
CA PRO A 59 -3.91 6.24 7.19
C PRO A 59 -2.81 7.22 7.57
N LEU A 60 -3.16 8.46 7.94
CA LEU A 60 -2.18 9.45 8.41
C LEU A 60 -1.55 9.01 9.73
N LEU A 61 -2.35 8.49 10.65
CA LEU A 61 -1.85 7.94 11.92
C LEU A 61 -0.89 6.77 11.68
N LEU A 62 -1.25 5.81 10.81
CA LEU A 62 -0.35 4.72 10.44
C LEU A 62 0.93 5.23 9.77
N SER A 63 0.82 6.24 8.90
CA SER A 63 1.95 6.81 8.16
C SER A 63 2.95 7.51 9.09
N ILE A 64 2.49 8.13 10.18
CA ILE A 64 3.38 8.75 11.19
C ILE A 64 4.19 7.67 11.92
N VAL A 65 3.55 6.57 12.33
CA VAL A 65 4.24 5.46 13.00
C VAL A 65 5.24 4.79 12.05
N GLU A 66 4.82 4.55 10.80
CA GLU A 66 5.66 4.02 9.75
C GLU A 66 6.88 4.91 9.49
N LEU A 67 6.70 6.23 9.37
CA LEU A 67 7.79 7.18 9.15
C LEU A 67 8.79 7.17 10.31
N GLY A 68 8.33 7.00 11.55
CA GLY A 68 9.21 6.84 12.71
C GLY A 68 10.09 5.59 12.61
N LEU A 69 9.51 4.45 12.22
CA LEU A 69 10.26 3.20 12.05
C LEU A 69 11.22 3.24 10.86
N LEU A 70 10.79 3.78 9.72
CA LEU A 70 11.65 3.98 8.56
C LEU A 70 12.78 4.98 8.86
N GLY A 71 12.50 6.03 9.64
CA GLY A 71 13.49 6.99 10.12
C GLY A 71 14.53 6.33 11.02
N PHE A 72 14.12 5.41 11.90
CA PHE A 72 15.02 4.61 12.72
C PHE A 72 15.92 3.72 11.84
N ILE A 73 15.35 2.98 10.87
CA ILE A 73 16.13 2.15 9.94
C ILE A 73 17.13 2.99 9.15
N LEU A 74 16.72 4.18 8.66
CA LEU A 74 17.59 5.10 7.96
C LEU A 74 18.74 5.60 8.86
N ALA A 75 18.46 5.94 10.12
CA ALA A 75 19.48 6.35 11.07
C ALA A 75 20.49 5.21 11.32
N THR A 76 20.03 3.97 11.46
CA THR A 76 20.91 2.80 11.59
C THR A 76 21.78 2.60 10.34
N LEU A 77 21.19 2.73 9.14
CA LEU A 77 21.95 2.68 7.88
C LEU A 77 23.00 3.78 7.80
N LEU A 78 22.67 5.02 8.18
CA LEU A 78 23.63 6.13 8.18
C LEU A 78 24.77 5.89 9.16
N PHE A 79 24.47 5.39 10.37
CA PHE A 79 25.49 5.02 11.35
C PHE A 79 26.43 3.94 10.80
N LEU A 80 25.85 2.90 10.18
CA LEU A 80 26.59 1.79 9.57
C LEU A 80 27.55 2.24 8.46
N PHE A 81 27.19 3.26 7.67
CA PHE A 81 28.06 3.81 6.61
C PHE A 81 29.01 4.92 7.08
N THR A 82 28.74 5.53 8.25
CA THR A 82 29.61 6.56 8.83
C THR A 82 30.82 5.94 9.54
N ASP A 83 30.71 4.67 9.96
CA ASP A 83 31.82 3.95 10.57
C ASP A 83 32.98 3.81 9.56
N HIS A 84 34.07 4.54 9.80
CA HIS A 84 35.11 4.80 8.80
C HIS A 84 35.87 3.52 8.38
N PRO A 85 36.13 3.32 7.07
CA PRO A 85 36.84 2.15 6.54
C PRO A 85 38.37 2.17 6.75
N HIS A 86 38.95 3.17 7.40
CA HIS A 86 40.42 3.34 7.48
C HIS A 86 41.15 2.33 8.40
N THR A 87 40.47 1.29 8.86
CA THR A 87 41.04 0.20 9.68
C THR A 87 40.53 -1.18 9.24
N TYR A 88 39.96 -1.28 8.03
CA TYR A 88 39.14 -2.43 7.61
C TYR A 88 39.74 -3.33 6.52
N ASP A 89 40.85 -2.95 5.88
CA ASP A 89 41.36 -3.70 4.72
C ASP A 89 42.02 -5.05 5.10
N ASP A 90 42.31 -5.29 6.39
CA ASP A 90 43.06 -6.49 6.84
C ASP A 90 42.44 -7.26 8.03
N GLN A 91 41.28 -6.85 8.57
CA GLN A 91 40.65 -7.58 9.68
C GLN A 91 39.52 -8.50 9.21
N MET A 92 39.82 -9.79 9.10
CA MET A 92 38.81 -10.84 8.99
C MET A 92 38.14 -11.08 10.35
N ILE A 93 36.81 -11.17 10.38
CA ILE A 93 36.12 -11.74 11.53
C ILE A 93 36.26 -13.26 11.40
N THR A 94 37.16 -13.83 12.18
CA THR A 94 37.32 -15.28 12.32
C THR A 94 36.37 -15.79 13.41
N VAL A 95 35.82 -16.99 13.24
CA VAL A 95 34.95 -17.70 14.23
C VAL A 95 35.71 -17.99 15.55
N THR A 96 36.94 -17.49 15.71
CA THR A 96 37.77 -17.65 16.90
C THR A 96 37.22 -16.93 18.13
N ASP A 97 36.45 -15.84 17.99
CA ASP A 97 35.80 -15.17 19.13
C ASP A 97 34.69 -16.05 19.77
N LEU A 98 34.08 -16.93 18.98
CA LEU A 98 33.14 -17.95 19.49
C LEU A 98 33.90 -19.14 20.12
N THR A 99 35.16 -19.39 19.73
CA THR A 99 35.98 -20.43 20.37
C THR A 99 36.45 -20.04 21.76
N GLU A 100 36.67 -18.75 22.06
CA GLU A 100 37.01 -18.31 23.43
C GLU A 100 35.84 -18.50 24.40
N GLN A 101 34.62 -18.12 24.00
CA GLN A 101 33.44 -18.29 24.86
C GLN A 101 33.02 -19.77 25.01
N LEU A 102 33.24 -20.59 23.98
CA LEU A 102 32.95 -22.01 24.05
C LEU A 102 34.06 -22.83 24.72
N ALA A 103 35.33 -22.38 24.66
CA ALA A 103 36.41 -22.96 25.46
C ALA A 103 36.14 -22.80 26.96
N LEU A 104 35.62 -21.64 27.38
CA LEU A 104 35.19 -21.40 28.76
C LEU A 104 34.03 -22.32 29.17
N ALA A 105 33.08 -22.58 28.27
CA ALA A 105 31.96 -23.51 28.50
C ALA A 105 32.39 -24.98 28.49
N ALA A 106 33.39 -25.33 27.66
CA ALA A 106 33.96 -26.67 27.59
C ALA A 106 34.79 -27.00 28.84
N GLU A 107 35.61 -26.06 29.33
CA GLU A 107 36.31 -26.17 30.62
C GLU A 107 35.30 -26.40 31.77
N LEU A 108 34.24 -25.59 31.84
CA LEU A 108 33.18 -25.72 32.85
C LEU A 108 32.43 -27.06 32.77
N SER A 109 32.24 -27.62 31.58
CA SER A 109 31.59 -28.93 31.38
C SER A 109 32.51 -30.12 31.69
N SER A 110 33.82 -29.96 31.51
CA SER A 110 34.82 -31.00 31.79
C SER A 110 34.98 -31.23 33.30
N ASP A 111 34.89 -30.17 34.09
CA ASP A 111 34.90 -30.20 35.56
C ASP A 111 33.64 -30.85 36.14
N LEU A 112 32.50 -30.81 35.42
CA LEU A 112 31.21 -31.32 35.91
C LEU A 112 30.92 -32.77 35.47
N LEU A 113 31.46 -33.23 34.32
CA LEU A 113 31.11 -34.53 33.74
C LEU A 113 32.27 -35.54 33.69
N GLY A 114 33.53 -35.12 33.96
CA GLY A 114 34.70 -36.01 34.04
C GLY A 114 35.10 -36.69 32.71
N THR A 115 34.52 -36.26 31.59
CA THR A 115 34.84 -36.74 30.24
C THR A 115 35.29 -35.58 29.36
N GLU A 116 36.48 -35.69 28.76
CA GLU A 116 36.99 -34.70 27.80
C GLU A 116 36.18 -34.75 26.50
N LEU A 117 35.26 -33.80 26.34
CA LEU A 117 34.61 -33.54 25.05
C LEU A 117 35.59 -32.75 24.18
N ASN A 118 36.10 -33.37 23.11
CA ASN A 118 36.94 -32.70 22.13
C ASN A 118 36.12 -31.76 21.23
N ALA A 119 35.69 -30.62 21.78
CA ALA A 119 34.88 -29.60 21.11
C ALA A 119 35.56 -29.04 19.84
N THR A 120 36.88 -29.17 19.72
CA THR A 120 37.65 -28.69 18.56
C THR A 120 37.35 -29.49 17.29
N GLY A 121 36.97 -30.77 17.39
CA GLY A 121 36.69 -31.63 16.23
C GLY A 121 35.37 -31.31 15.53
N LEU A 122 34.33 -30.94 16.29
CA LEU A 122 32.98 -30.62 15.80
C LEU A 122 32.90 -29.28 15.06
N LEU A 123 33.80 -28.35 15.38
CA LEU A 123 33.82 -26.97 14.84
C LEU A 123 34.94 -26.74 13.82
N SER A 124 35.84 -27.70 13.64
CA SER A 124 36.88 -27.67 12.61
C SER A 124 36.38 -27.40 11.17
N PRO A 125 35.14 -27.76 10.76
CA PRO A 125 34.62 -27.39 9.45
C PRO A 125 34.19 -25.92 9.33
N LEU A 126 33.90 -25.25 10.45
CA LEU A 126 33.39 -23.86 10.51
C LEU A 126 34.50 -22.82 10.71
N SER A 127 35.69 -23.23 11.17
CA SER A 127 36.86 -22.35 11.39
C SER A 127 37.39 -21.71 10.10
N HIS A 128 37.03 -22.24 8.93
CA HIS A 128 37.41 -21.72 7.62
C HIS A 128 36.46 -20.64 7.07
N LEU A 129 35.30 -20.40 7.70
CA LEU A 129 34.39 -19.32 7.31
C LEU A 129 34.89 -18.00 7.92
N SER A 130 35.67 -17.24 7.14
CA SER A 130 36.09 -15.89 7.49
C SER A 130 35.34 -14.89 6.62
N PHE A 131 34.63 -13.94 7.24
CA PHE A 131 33.97 -12.85 6.52
C PHE A 131 34.77 -11.57 6.69
N SER A 132 34.96 -10.85 5.59
CA SER A 132 35.48 -9.48 5.67
C SER A 132 34.42 -8.62 6.36
N LYS A 133 34.86 -7.71 7.24
CA LYS A 133 33.97 -6.70 7.83
C LYS A 133 33.19 -5.89 6.78
N VAL A 134 33.75 -5.72 5.57
CA VAL A 134 33.04 -5.09 4.43
C VAL A 134 31.87 -5.95 3.95
N GLN A 135 32.03 -7.28 3.90
CA GLN A 135 30.97 -8.21 3.52
C GLN A 135 29.85 -8.22 4.57
N VAL A 136 30.20 -8.21 5.86
CA VAL A 136 29.23 -8.15 6.96
C VAL A 136 28.42 -6.86 6.90
N ARG A 137 29.09 -5.70 6.77
CA ARG A 137 28.42 -4.40 6.59
C ARG A 137 27.46 -4.39 5.41
N ASN A 138 27.87 -4.96 4.28
CA ASN A 138 27.01 -5.05 3.09
C ASN A 138 25.79 -5.95 3.33
N PHE A 139 25.96 -7.07 4.03
CA PHE A 139 24.85 -7.96 4.39
C PHE A 139 23.85 -7.27 5.33
N GLU A 140 24.35 -6.57 6.35
CA GLU A 140 23.52 -5.77 7.28
C GLU A 140 22.77 -4.66 6.55
N ALA A 141 23.43 -3.96 5.62
CA ALA A 141 22.77 -2.94 4.82
C ALA A 141 21.64 -3.52 3.95
N VAL A 142 21.86 -4.68 3.31
CA VAL A 142 20.83 -5.37 2.53
C VAL A 142 19.67 -5.83 3.42
N TYR A 143 19.97 -6.37 4.61
CA TYR A 143 18.96 -6.77 5.58
C TYR A 143 18.08 -5.59 6.03
N LEU A 144 18.70 -4.45 6.36
CA LEU A 144 17.97 -3.24 6.77
C LEU A 144 17.14 -2.66 5.62
N LEU A 145 17.65 -2.65 4.39
CA LEU A 145 16.89 -2.21 3.21
C LEU A 145 15.70 -3.13 2.92
N PHE A 146 15.88 -4.45 3.01
CA PHE A 146 14.79 -5.41 2.92
C PHE A 146 13.76 -5.17 4.03
N GLY A 147 14.23 -4.97 5.26
CA GLY A 147 13.40 -4.64 6.42
C GLY A 147 12.58 -3.37 6.22
N ALA A 148 13.14 -2.34 5.58
CA ALA A 148 12.41 -1.11 5.26
C ALA A 148 11.25 -1.36 4.28
N VAL A 149 11.50 -2.12 3.21
CA VAL A 149 10.47 -2.48 2.20
C VAL A 149 9.38 -3.34 2.84
N TRP A 150 9.77 -4.34 3.62
CA TRP A 150 8.82 -5.19 4.34
C TRP A 150 7.98 -4.40 5.34
N THR A 151 8.59 -3.49 6.10
CA THR A 151 7.89 -2.62 7.05
C THR A 151 6.84 -1.77 6.34
N HIS A 152 7.20 -1.11 5.23
CA HIS A 152 6.24 -0.33 4.44
C HIS A 152 5.02 -1.17 4.01
N LEU A 153 5.27 -2.36 3.45
CA LEU A 153 4.21 -3.25 2.98
C LEU A 153 3.38 -3.86 4.13
N PHE A 154 3.99 -4.07 5.29
CA PHE A 154 3.32 -4.58 6.49
C PHE A 154 2.34 -3.56 7.07
N PHE A 155 2.76 -2.30 7.20
CA PHE A 155 1.86 -1.22 7.62
C PHE A 155 0.74 -0.98 6.62
N SER A 156 1.03 -1.08 5.32
CA SER A 156 0.01 -1.04 4.28
C SER A 156 -1.01 -2.18 4.43
N ALA A 157 -0.57 -3.41 4.68
CA ALA A 157 -1.46 -4.56 4.90
C ALA A 157 -2.38 -4.38 6.13
N ILE A 158 -1.84 -3.86 7.24
CA ILE A 158 -2.63 -3.52 8.43
C ILE A 158 -3.69 -2.46 8.09
N GLY A 159 -3.29 -1.43 7.35
CA GLY A 159 -4.18 -0.34 6.92
C GLY A 159 -5.36 -0.84 6.08
N ILE A 160 -5.06 -1.61 5.02
CA ILE A 160 -6.06 -2.19 4.11
C ILE A 160 -7.04 -3.08 4.90
N THR A 161 -6.52 -3.96 5.74
CA THR A 161 -7.35 -4.90 6.52
C THR A 161 -8.25 -4.18 7.51
N THR A 162 -7.72 -3.16 8.20
CA THR A 162 -8.51 -2.38 9.16
C THR A 162 -9.65 -1.64 8.47
N ILE A 163 -9.38 -1.02 7.33
CA ILE A 163 -10.41 -0.34 6.50
C ILE A 163 -11.43 -1.35 5.99
N SER A 164 -10.98 -2.50 5.52
CA SER A 164 -11.84 -3.61 5.09
C SER A 164 -12.75 -4.07 6.22
N GLY A 165 -12.24 -4.15 7.44
CA GLY A 165 -13.03 -4.51 8.61
C GLY A 165 -14.10 -3.48 8.95
N CYS A 166 -13.82 -2.19 8.77
CA CYS A 166 -14.84 -1.14 8.94
C CYS A 166 -15.97 -1.30 7.93
N VAL A 167 -15.64 -1.68 6.69
CA VAL A 167 -16.62 -1.92 5.62
C VAL A 167 -17.44 -3.18 5.88
N VAL A 168 -16.79 -4.28 6.33
CA VAL A 168 -17.49 -5.52 6.72
C VAL A 168 -18.44 -5.25 7.89
N TYR A 169 -18.00 -4.46 8.88
CA TYR A 169 -18.85 -4.03 9.99
C TYR A 169 -20.07 -3.24 9.49
N PHE A 170 -19.86 -2.20 8.68
CA PHE A 170 -20.95 -1.41 8.08
C PHE A 170 -21.92 -2.26 7.25
N TYR A 171 -21.39 -3.22 6.48
CA TYR A 171 -22.19 -3.99 5.54
C TYR A 171 -23.02 -5.09 6.22
N PHE A 172 -22.43 -5.85 7.14
CA PHE A 172 -23.04 -7.06 7.72
C PHE A 172 -23.44 -6.95 9.20
N MET A 173 -22.83 -6.04 9.97
CA MET A 173 -22.90 -6.08 11.44
C MET A 173 -23.63 -4.88 12.04
N ASP A 174 -23.48 -3.70 11.46
CA ASP A 174 -23.97 -2.45 12.04
C ASP A 174 -25.50 -2.37 12.02
N LYS A 175 -26.15 -2.19 13.17
CA LYS A 175 -27.61 -2.21 13.28
C LYS A 175 -28.30 -1.10 12.49
N ASP A 176 -27.65 0.06 12.42
CA ASP A 176 -28.23 1.25 11.79
C ASP A 176 -28.02 1.29 10.27
N THR A 177 -27.02 0.56 9.76
CA THR A 177 -26.59 0.65 8.35
C THR A 177 -26.63 -0.66 7.57
N ALA A 178 -26.63 -1.82 8.22
CA ALA A 178 -26.82 -3.10 7.54
C ALA A 178 -28.19 -3.16 6.88
N ALA A 179 -28.28 -3.78 5.69
CA ALA A 179 -29.55 -3.87 4.96
C ALA A 179 -30.56 -4.81 5.64
N HIS A 180 -30.09 -5.70 6.51
CA HIS A 180 -30.89 -6.61 7.31
C HIS A 180 -30.20 -6.75 8.67
N VAL A 181 -30.94 -6.51 9.76
CA VAL A 181 -30.41 -6.66 11.11
C VAL A 181 -30.22 -8.14 11.39
N ASN A 182 -29.00 -8.54 11.75
CA ASN A 182 -28.72 -9.89 12.20
C ASN A 182 -28.49 -9.86 13.71
N ALA A 183 -29.46 -10.43 14.46
CA ALA A 183 -29.42 -10.48 15.92
C ALA A 183 -28.15 -11.15 16.47
N GLN A 184 -27.46 -11.97 15.67
CA GLN A 184 -26.18 -12.57 16.03
C GLN A 184 -25.08 -11.54 16.31
N PHE A 185 -25.16 -10.34 15.71
CA PHE A 185 -24.15 -9.29 15.87
C PHE A 185 -24.56 -8.18 16.85
N ASP A 186 -25.61 -8.42 17.64
CA ASP A 186 -26.14 -7.44 18.57
C ASP A 186 -25.13 -7.01 19.65
N ASP A 187 -24.29 -7.94 20.08
CA ASP A 187 -23.24 -7.72 21.08
C ASP A 187 -21.97 -7.08 20.50
N ASN A 188 -21.86 -7.03 19.16
CA ASN A 188 -20.65 -6.58 18.47
C ASN A 188 -20.69 -5.08 18.09
N GLN A 189 -21.72 -4.35 18.49
CA GLN A 189 -21.87 -2.92 18.18
C GLN A 189 -20.81 -2.07 18.87
N THR A 190 -20.33 -1.01 18.20
CA THR A 190 -19.30 -0.13 18.75
C THR A 190 -19.40 1.29 18.21
N ASP A 191 -19.26 2.28 19.09
CA ASP A 191 -19.15 3.70 18.71
C ASP A 191 -17.76 4.05 18.13
N TYR A 192 -16.76 3.18 18.34
CA TYR A 192 -15.37 3.38 17.94
C TYR A 192 -14.92 2.36 16.89
N VAL A 193 -15.67 2.27 15.78
CA VAL A 193 -15.49 1.27 14.71
C VAL A 193 -14.02 1.10 14.30
N VAL A 194 -13.34 2.17 13.89
CA VAL A 194 -11.95 2.08 13.39
C VAL A 194 -10.99 1.52 14.44
N SER A 195 -11.09 1.98 15.69
CA SER A 195 -10.23 1.50 16.78
C SER A 195 -10.51 0.05 17.11
N THR A 196 -11.78 -0.37 17.13
CA THR A 196 -12.18 -1.76 17.35
C THR A 196 -11.68 -2.67 16.22
N MET A 197 -11.85 -2.27 14.95
CA MET A 197 -11.39 -3.04 13.80
C MET A 197 -9.86 -3.09 13.71
N LEU A 198 -9.17 -2.02 14.10
CA LEU A 198 -7.71 -2.01 14.23
C LEU A 198 -7.27 -3.02 15.30
N TRP A 199 -7.91 -3.01 16.46
CA TRP A 199 -7.62 -3.96 17.53
C TRP A 199 -7.80 -5.41 17.06
N TYR A 200 -8.91 -5.72 16.37
CA TYR A 200 -9.13 -7.05 15.80
C TYR A 200 -8.08 -7.42 14.75
N THR A 201 -7.68 -6.48 13.90
CA THR A 201 -6.61 -6.67 12.92
C THR A 201 -5.28 -7.01 13.60
N LEU A 202 -4.91 -6.25 14.64
CA LEU A 202 -3.66 -6.46 15.38
C LEU A 202 -3.68 -7.71 16.25
N ARG A 203 -4.83 -8.07 16.82
CA ARG A 203 -4.94 -9.20 17.76
C ARG A 203 -5.09 -10.55 17.06
N PHE A 204 -5.80 -10.59 15.94
CA PHE A 204 -6.19 -11.85 15.28
C PHE A 204 -5.55 -12.04 13.91
N ASN A 205 -5.31 -10.96 13.16
CA ASN A 205 -4.88 -11.04 11.75
C ASN A 205 -3.42 -10.68 11.50
N LEU A 206 -2.66 -10.26 12.53
CA LEU A 206 -1.31 -9.73 12.39
C LEU A 206 -0.33 -10.70 11.70
N GLY A 207 -0.41 -11.99 12.03
CA GLY A 207 0.45 -13.02 11.41
C GLY A 207 0.18 -13.18 9.91
N THR A 208 -1.09 -13.11 9.51
CA THR A 208 -1.50 -13.13 8.11
C THR A 208 -1.00 -11.90 7.35
N MET A 209 -1.07 -10.71 7.98
CA MET A 209 -0.51 -9.49 7.39
C MET A 209 1.00 -9.56 7.22
N ALA A 210 1.70 -10.09 8.24
CA ALA A 210 3.15 -10.25 8.20
C ALA A 210 3.58 -11.21 7.09
N LEU A 211 2.88 -12.33 6.93
CA LEU A 211 3.14 -13.30 5.86
C LEU A 211 2.84 -12.72 4.48
N GLY A 212 1.69 -12.09 4.29
CA GLY A 212 1.30 -11.50 3.01
C GLY A 212 2.23 -10.38 2.57
N SER A 213 2.61 -9.49 3.50
CA SER A 213 3.57 -8.41 3.22
C SER A 213 4.98 -8.92 2.98
N LEU A 214 5.37 -10.04 3.61
CA LEU A 214 6.68 -10.68 3.38
C LEU A 214 6.77 -11.28 1.98
N ILE A 215 5.71 -11.95 1.51
CA ILE A 215 5.68 -12.48 0.14
C ILE A 215 5.77 -11.33 -0.86
N LEU A 216 5.00 -10.26 -0.65
CA LEU A 216 5.03 -9.09 -1.53
C LEU A 216 6.38 -8.38 -1.49
N SER A 217 7.04 -8.27 -0.32
CA SER A 217 8.35 -7.62 -0.19
C SER A 217 9.45 -8.37 -0.93
N VAL A 218 9.44 -9.72 -0.91
CA VAL A 218 10.35 -10.54 -1.70
C VAL A 218 10.20 -10.23 -3.19
N VAL A 219 8.97 -10.11 -3.69
CA VAL A 219 8.69 -9.81 -5.10
C VAL A 219 9.15 -8.38 -5.46
N GLU A 220 8.88 -7.39 -4.62
CA GLU A 220 9.35 -6.02 -4.84
C GLU A 220 10.88 -5.94 -4.85
N VAL A 221 11.55 -6.63 -3.92
CA VAL A 221 13.01 -6.66 -3.84
C VAL A 221 13.61 -7.37 -5.06
N LEU A 222 13.02 -8.47 -5.53
CA LEU A 222 13.46 -9.13 -6.78
C LEU A 222 13.38 -8.17 -7.98
N ARG A 223 12.32 -7.36 -8.08
CA ARG A 223 12.22 -6.35 -9.14
C ARG A 223 13.28 -5.25 -8.98
N MET A 224 13.52 -4.79 -7.76
CA MET A 224 14.58 -3.80 -7.50
C MET A 224 15.96 -4.33 -7.86
N VAL A 225 16.27 -5.58 -7.51
CA VAL A 225 17.52 -6.26 -7.89
C VAL A 225 17.63 -6.36 -9.42
N LEU A 226 16.56 -6.73 -10.13
CA LEU A 226 16.58 -6.79 -11.59
C LEU A 226 16.87 -5.43 -12.23
N GLU A 227 16.35 -4.34 -11.65
CA GLU A 227 16.64 -2.98 -12.10
C GLU A 227 18.12 -2.60 -11.89
N VAL A 228 18.72 -3.04 -10.78
CA VAL A 228 20.17 -2.86 -10.53
C VAL A 228 21.00 -3.68 -11.53
N VAL A 229 20.64 -4.94 -11.76
CA VAL A 229 21.31 -5.83 -12.72
C VAL A 229 21.24 -5.25 -14.14
N ASP A 230 20.10 -4.71 -14.55
CA ASP A 230 19.98 -4.05 -15.86
C ASP A 230 20.96 -2.87 -16.00
N ARG A 231 21.08 -2.03 -14.97
CA ARG A 231 22.03 -0.91 -14.98
C ARG A 231 23.47 -1.38 -15.07
N GLN A 232 23.83 -2.43 -14.34
CA GLN A 232 25.18 -2.99 -14.33
C GLN A 232 25.53 -3.72 -15.64
N THR A 233 24.55 -4.32 -16.32
CA THR A 233 24.78 -5.11 -17.54
C THR A 233 24.64 -4.33 -18.84
N ARG A 234 24.45 -3.01 -18.80
CA ARG A 234 24.26 -2.17 -20.00
C ARG A 234 25.32 -2.36 -21.08
N GLN A 235 26.60 -2.45 -20.71
CA GLN A 235 27.69 -2.63 -21.67
C GLN A 235 27.62 -4.00 -22.38
N LEU A 236 27.24 -5.06 -21.66
CA LEU A 236 27.06 -6.40 -22.22
C LEU A 236 25.82 -6.47 -23.14
N GLN A 237 24.76 -5.75 -22.77
CA GLN A 237 23.55 -5.61 -23.57
C GLN A 237 23.79 -4.84 -24.87
N GLU A 238 24.70 -3.86 -24.89
CA GLU A 238 25.07 -3.16 -26.12
C GLU A 238 25.72 -4.07 -27.15
N GLY A 239 26.50 -5.06 -26.71
CA GLY A 239 27.14 -6.06 -27.57
C GLY A 239 26.24 -7.20 -28.05
N SER A 240 25.05 -7.39 -27.45
CA SER A 240 24.14 -8.50 -27.80
C SER A 240 22.67 -8.10 -27.76
N ALA A 241 22.02 -8.13 -28.93
CA ALA A 241 20.57 -7.90 -29.04
C ALA A 241 19.76 -8.93 -28.23
N ALA A 242 20.23 -10.17 -28.12
CA ALA A 242 19.57 -11.22 -27.33
C ALA A 242 19.55 -10.86 -25.83
N ALA A 243 20.65 -10.33 -25.28
CA ALA A 243 20.72 -9.91 -23.87
C ALA A 243 19.74 -8.75 -23.57
N LYS A 244 19.58 -7.80 -24.50
CA LYS A 244 18.58 -6.72 -24.39
C LYS A 244 17.15 -7.26 -24.35
N VAL A 245 16.84 -8.22 -25.23
CA VAL A 245 15.48 -8.81 -25.30
C VAL A 245 15.17 -9.59 -24.02
N VAL A 246 16.08 -10.45 -23.56
CA VAL A 246 15.90 -11.23 -22.33
C VAL A 246 15.68 -10.30 -21.14
N MET A 247 16.49 -9.25 -20.99
CA MET A 247 16.33 -8.31 -19.88
C MET A 247 14.96 -7.59 -19.91
N ARG A 248 14.50 -7.17 -21.09
CA ARG A 248 13.16 -6.58 -21.25
C ARG A 248 12.05 -7.57 -20.90
N CYS A 249 12.17 -8.84 -21.31
CA CYS A 249 11.22 -9.88 -20.96
C CYS A 249 11.17 -10.13 -19.46
N CYS A 250 12.33 -10.24 -18.78
CA CYS A 250 12.39 -10.41 -17.33
C CYS A 250 11.76 -9.21 -16.59
N LYS A 251 12.04 -7.98 -17.05
CA LYS A 251 11.45 -6.76 -16.45
C LYS A 251 9.94 -6.73 -16.61
N CYS A 252 9.44 -7.09 -17.80
CA CYS A 252 8.01 -7.18 -18.05
C CYS A 252 7.36 -8.25 -17.15
N PHE A 253 7.96 -9.44 -17.08
CA PHE A 253 7.45 -10.54 -16.25
C PHE A 253 7.38 -10.17 -14.77
N LEU A 254 8.48 -9.66 -14.18
CA LEU A 254 8.48 -9.26 -12.76
C LEU A 254 7.55 -8.08 -12.49
N PHE A 255 7.43 -7.14 -13.44
CA PHE A 255 6.46 -6.06 -13.32
C PHE A 255 5.01 -6.60 -13.29
N CYS A 256 4.66 -7.50 -14.22
CA CYS A 256 3.34 -8.13 -14.22
C CYS A 256 3.12 -8.97 -12.95
N PHE A 257 4.12 -9.74 -12.54
CA PHE A 257 4.04 -10.60 -11.36
C PHE A 257 3.82 -9.80 -10.07
N GLU A 258 4.59 -8.73 -9.84
CA GLU A 258 4.37 -7.82 -8.70
C GLU A 258 2.95 -7.25 -8.73
N ARG A 259 2.46 -6.80 -9.89
CA ARG A 259 1.12 -6.25 -10.02
C ARG A 259 0.04 -7.28 -9.71
N CYS A 260 0.20 -8.51 -10.18
CA CYS A 260 -0.71 -9.61 -9.87
C CYS A 260 -0.71 -9.95 -8.38
N VAL A 261 0.47 -10.09 -7.76
CA VAL A 261 0.58 -10.40 -6.33
C VAL A 261 -0.02 -9.26 -5.51
N LYS A 262 0.30 -8.01 -5.80
CA LYS A 262 -0.25 -6.84 -5.11
C LYS A 262 -1.78 -6.78 -5.23
N PHE A 263 -2.30 -7.01 -6.43
CA PHE A 263 -3.75 -7.05 -6.67
C PHE A 263 -4.42 -8.17 -5.87
N ILE A 264 -3.92 -9.41 -5.94
CA ILE A 264 -4.49 -10.54 -5.18
C ILE A 264 -4.39 -10.29 -3.67
N SER A 265 -3.27 -9.76 -3.18
CA SER A 265 -3.08 -9.46 -1.76
C SER A 265 -4.10 -8.45 -1.23
N SER A 266 -4.37 -7.36 -1.96
CA SER A 266 -5.37 -6.35 -1.55
C SER A 266 -6.74 -6.98 -1.30
N TYR A 267 -7.19 -7.85 -2.21
CA TYR A 267 -8.48 -8.54 -2.07
C TYR A 267 -8.43 -9.67 -1.03
N ALA A 268 -7.30 -10.36 -0.91
CA ALA A 268 -7.12 -11.41 0.09
C ALA A 268 -7.22 -10.84 1.50
N TYR A 269 -6.67 -9.66 1.78
CA TYR A 269 -6.80 -9.03 3.10
C TYR A 269 -8.25 -8.74 3.51
N ILE A 270 -9.14 -8.48 2.54
CA ILE A 270 -10.58 -8.36 2.81
C ILE A 270 -11.16 -9.70 3.25
N TYR A 271 -10.87 -10.79 2.51
CA TYR A 271 -11.29 -12.14 2.86
C TYR A 271 -10.73 -12.62 4.20
N VAL A 272 -9.49 -12.27 4.52
CA VAL A 272 -8.88 -12.56 5.83
C VAL A 272 -9.73 -11.98 6.94
N PHE A 273 -10.13 -10.72 6.82
CA PHE A 273 -10.95 -10.09 7.85
C PHE A 273 -12.37 -10.67 7.89
N MET A 274 -13.01 -10.82 6.72
CA MET A 274 -14.40 -11.23 6.59
C MET A 274 -14.65 -12.68 7.03
N GLU A 275 -13.76 -13.61 6.67
CA GLU A 275 -13.93 -15.05 6.94
C GLU A 275 -12.97 -15.59 8.00
N ASN A 276 -12.09 -14.75 8.56
CA ASN A 276 -11.08 -15.13 9.56
C ASN A 276 -10.20 -16.31 9.11
N LYS A 277 -9.69 -16.24 7.88
CA LYS A 277 -8.84 -17.27 7.26
C LYS A 277 -7.38 -16.81 7.14
N GLY A 278 -6.45 -17.77 7.07
CA GLY A 278 -5.04 -17.48 6.79
C GLY A 278 -4.81 -16.93 5.37
N PHE A 279 -3.68 -16.23 5.17
CA PHE A 279 -3.35 -15.52 3.92
C PHE A 279 -3.57 -16.36 2.65
N CYS A 280 -2.99 -17.56 2.59
CA CYS A 280 -3.01 -18.38 1.38
C CYS A 280 -4.43 -18.87 1.02
N ALA A 281 -5.25 -19.17 2.03
CA ALA A 281 -6.65 -19.56 1.81
C ALA A 281 -7.44 -18.37 1.27
N ALA A 282 -7.27 -17.19 1.85
CA ALA A 282 -7.88 -15.96 1.37
C ALA A 282 -7.43 -15.60 -0.07
N CYS A 283 -6.16 -15.83 -0.43
CA CYS A 283 -5.71 -15.65 -1.82
C CYS A 283 -6.43 -16.57 -2.80
N PHE A 284 -6.76 -17.80 -2.39
CA PHE A 284 -7.49 -18.74 -3.25
C PHE A 284 -8.96 -18.35 -3.42
N ASP A 285 -9.59 -17.85 -2.36
CA ASP A 285 -10.95 -17.31 -2.42
C ASP A 285 -11.01 -16.03 -3.27
N THR A 286 -10.01 -15.15 -3.15
CA THR A 286 -9.79 -14.02 -4.07
C THR A 286 -9.63 -14.49 -5.52
N TYR A 287 -8.82 -15.51 -5.79
CA TYR A 287 -8.63 -16.02 -7.16
C TYR A 287 -9.95 -16.50 -7.77
N ARG A 288 -10.74 -17.25 -6.99
CA ARG A 288 -12.08 -17.70 -7.42
C ARG A 288 -13.01 -16.52 -7.68
N LEU A 289 -12.99 -15.51 -6.82
CA LEU A 289 -13.77 -14.29 -7.04
C LEU A 289 -13.39 -13.61 -8.37
N ILE A 290 -12.09 -13.53 -8.66
CA ILE A 290 -11.57 -12.96 -9.90
C ILE A 290 -11.99 -13.76 -11.13
N SER A 291 -11.95 -15.10 -11.05
CA SER A 291 -12.37 -15.95 -12.18
C SER A 291 -13.87 -15.90 -12.44
N ASP A 292 -14.67 -15.83 -11.37
CA ASP A 292 -16.12 -15.86 -11.45
C ASP A 292 -16.67 -14.51 -11.95
N HIS A 293 -16.05 -13.38 -11.57
CA HIS A 293 -16.57 -12.03 -11.81
C HIS A 293 -15.55 -11.02 -12.41
N PRO A 294 -14.83 -11.35 -13.49
CA PRO A 294 -13.75 -10.50 -14.01
C PRO A 294 -14.25 -9.14 -14.53
N ALA A 295 -15.45 -9.09 -15.12
CA ALA A 295 -16.03 -7.86 -15.66
C ALA A 295 -16.35 -6.85 -14.55
N GLN A 296 -16.87 -7.30 -13.41
CA GLN A 296 -17.19 -6.43 -12.28
C GLN A 296 -15.92 -5.86 -11.64
N LEU A 297 -14.86 -6.66 -11.52
CA LEU A 297 -13.56 -6.20 -11.03
C LEU A 297 -12.86 -5.22 -11.98
N ALA A 298 -13.03 -5.41 -13.29
CA ALA A 298 -12.55 -4.45 -14.28
C ALA A 298 -13.26 -3.09 -14.14
N ILE A 299 -14.58 -3.10 -13.95
CA ILE A 299 -15.36 -1.88 -13.68
C ILE A 299 -14.88 -1.24 -12.38
N ASN A 300 -14.69 -2.01 -11.32
CA ASN A 300 -14.18 -1.51 -10.04
C ASN A 300 -12.81 -0.82 -10.21
N SER A 301 -11.90 -1.41 -10.98
CA SER A 301 -10.58 -0.84 -11.27
C SER A 301 -10.68 0.48 -12.04
N ILE A 302 -11.63 0.60 -12.99
CA ILE A 302 -11.88 1.84 -13.73
C ILE A 302 -12.42 2.93 -12.78
N VAL A 303 -13.37 2.58 -11.92
CA VAL A 303 -13.94 3.49 -10.90
C VAL A 303 -12.84 4.08 -10.02
N GLN A 304 -11.97 3.22 -9.48
CA GLN A 304 -10.84 3.63 -8.65
C GLN A 304 -9.89 4.54 -9.41
N GLY A 305 -9.52 4.18 -10.64
CA GLY A 305 -8.66 5.02 -11.48
C GLY A 305 -9.24 6.41 -11.75
N MET A 306 -10.56 6.50 -11.96
CA MET A 306 -11.25 7.78 -12.13
C MET A 306 -11.22 8.61 -10.85
N LEU A 307 -11.55 8.01 -9.70
CA LEU A 307 -11.53 8.68 -8.41
C LEU A 307 -10.13 9.17 -8.05
N PHE A 308 -9.13 8.32 -8.29
CA PHE A 308 -7.73 8.63 -8.08
C PHE A 308 -7.32 9.90 -8.83
N ILE A 309 -7.64 9.98 -10.13
CA ILE A 309 -7.30 11.14 -10.97
C ILE A 309 -8.05 12.38 -10.50
N ILE A 310 -9.36 12.28 -10.24
CA ILE A 310 -10.19 13.41 -9.81
C ILE A 310 -9.66 13.96 -8.49
N GLN A 311 -9.49 13.13 -7.46
CA GLN A 311 -9.09 13.57 -6.13
C GLN A 311 -7.65 14.07 -6.09
N SER A 312 -6.72 13.38 -6.76
CA SER A 312 -5.29 13.74 -6.74
C SER A 312 -4.97 15.01 -7.55
N THR A 313 -5.85 15.43 -8.46
CA THR A 313 -5.63 16.65 -9.26
C THR A 313 -6.49 17.82 -8.80
N SER A 314 -7.77 17.60 -8.51
CA SER A 314 -8.70 18.69 -8.17
C SER A 314 -8.39 19.33 -6.82
N ILE A 315 -8.17 18.53 -5.77
CA ILE A 315 -7.95 19.03 -4.40
C ILE A 315 -6.65 19.86 -4.33
N PRO A 316 -5.49 19.35 -4.81
CA PRO A 316 -4.25 20.10 -4.67
C PRO A 316 -4.21 21.36 -5.54
N LEU A 317 -4.82 21.29 -6.73
CA LEU A 317 -4.92 22.45 -7.61
C LEU A 317 -5.83 23.53 -7.01
N ALA A 318 -6.99 23.16 -6.46
CA ALA A 318 -7.88 24.10 -5.81
C ALA A 318 -7.19 24.79 -4.61
N CYS A 319 -6.54 24.02 -3.74
CA CYS A 319 -5.79 24.57 -2.60
C CYS A 319 -4.64 25.48 -3.06
N ALA A 320 -3.90 25.09 -4.09
CA ALA A 320 -2.79 25.89 -4.61
C ALA A 320 -3.26 27.21 -5.26
N LEU A 321 -4.38 27.18 -5.99
CA LEU A 321 -4.98 28.37 -6.59
C LEU A 321 -5.55 29.32 -5.54
N MET A 322 -6.24 28.78 -4.52
CA MET A 322 -6.71 29.58 -3.39
C MET A 322 -5.54 30.24 -2.66
N ALA A 323 -4.48 29.49 -2.35
CA ALA A 323 -3.29 30.04 -1.72
C ALA A 323 -2.63 31.12 -2.58
N TYR A 324 -2.50 30.89 -3.90
CA TYR A 324 -1.93 31.87 -4.82
C TYR A 324 -2.71 33.19 -4.87
N ASN A 325 -4.04 33.11 -4.87
CA ASN A 325 -4.90 34.30 -4.87
C ASN A 325 -4.75 35.11 -3.57
N GLU A 326 -4.75 34.46 -2.41
CA GLU A 326 -4.54 35.10 -1.11
C GLU A 326 -3.17 35.80 -1.02
N PHE A 327 -2.11 35.19 -1.54
CA PHE A 327 -0.76 35.80 -1.52
C PHE A 327 -0.57 36.95 -2.51
N ILE A 328 -1.48 37.15 -3.46
CA ILE A 328 -1.44 38.22 -4.46
C ILE A 328 -2.46 39.33 -4.15
N GLU A 329 -3.42 39.06 -3.28
CA GLU A 329 -4.45 40.02 -2.90
C GLU A 329 -3.82 41.31 -2.34
N GLY A 330 -4.17 42.46 -2.94
CA GLY A 330 -3.61 43.77 -2.58
C GLY A 330 -2.40 44.23 -3.40
N VAL A 331 -1.89 43.42 -4.35
CA VAL A 331 -0.81 43.82 -5.27
C VAL A 331 -1.38 44.36 -6.58
N SER A 332 -0.91 45.52 -7.05
CA SER A 332 -1.30 46.07 -8.36
C SER A 332 -0.87 45.13 -9.50
N LEU A 333 -1.65 45.07 -10.58
CA LEU A 333 -1.42 44.15 -11.71
C LEU A 333 -0.01 44.29 -12.31
N GLU A 334 0.56 45.50 -12.29
CA GLU A 334 1.94 45.78 -12.75
C GLU A 334 3.01 45.27 -11.77
N ALA A 335 2.76 45.33 -10.46
CA ALA A 335 3.68 44.82 -9.44
C ALA A 335 3.61 43.29 -9.28
N ALA A 336 2.49 42.67 -9.64
CA ALA A 336 2.29 41.22 -9.62
C ALA A 336 3.23 40.47 -10.58
N PHE A 337 3.59 41.09 -11.72
CA PHE A 337 4.53 40.49 -12.70
C PHE A 337 6.01 40.77 -12.41
N THR A 338 6.34 41.43 -11.29
CA THR A 338 7.73 41.62 -10.86
C THR A 338 8.29 40.30 -10.34
N SER A 339 9.54 39.96 -10.72
CA SER A 339 10.17 38.67 -10.37
C SER A 339 10.24 38.40 -8.87
N LYS A 340 10.38 39.44 -8.04
CA LYS A 340 10.38 39.30 -6.58
C LYS A 340 9.01 38.89 -6.04
N THR A 341 7.96 39.61 -6.41
CA THR A 341 6.58 39.33 -5.99
C THR A 341 6.11 37.95 -6.43
N LEU A 342 6.45 37.54 -7.67
CA LEU A 342 6.10 36.24 -8.20
C LEU A 342 6.74 35.10 -7.40
N VAL A 343 8.01 35.22 -7.01
CA VAL A 343 8.68 34.20 -6.18
C VAL A 343 8.08 34.15 -4.78
N HIS A 344 7.74 35.30 -4.18
CA HIS A 344 7.11 35.36 -2.87
C HIS A 344 5.72 34.71 -2.82
N ALA A 345 4.94 34.77 -3.91
CA ALA A 345 3.63 34.10 -3.99
C ALA A 345 3.73 32.62 -4.44
N VAL A 346 4.58 32.31 -5.42
CA VAL A 346 4.63 30.96 -6.02
C VAL A 346 5.25 29.92 -5.08
N VAL A 347 6.31 30.27 -4.33
CA VAL A 347 6.98 29.32 -3.43
C VAL A 347 6.03 28.74 -2.37
N PRO A 348 5.29 29.55 -1.58
CA PRO A 348 4.33 29.01 -0.62
C PRO A 348 3.17 28.27 -1.31
N SER A 349 2.69 28.71 -2.48
CA SER A 349 1.66 27.98 -3.24
C SER A 349 2.13 26.59 -3.69
N VAL A 350 3.39 26.44 -4.09
CA VAL A 350 3.98 25.13 -4.42
C VAL A 350 4.10 24.25 -3.19
N ALA A 351 4.47 24.81 -2.02
CA ALA A 351 4.48 24.06 -0.77
C ALA A 351 3.07 23.58 -0.38
N VAL A 352 2.05 24.43 -0.52
CA VAL A 352 0.64 24.07 -0.31
C VAL A 352 0.20 22.98 -1.30
N LEU A 353 0.61 23.07 -2.57
CA LEU A 353 0.32 22.06 -3.59
C LEU A 353 0.89 20.69 -3.19
N LEU A 354 2.14 20.64 -2.72
CA LEU A 354 2.78 19.39 -2.29
C LEU A 354 2.09 18.80 -1.06
N LEU A 355 1.79 19.62 -0.05
CA LEU A 355 1.14 19.15 1.18
C LEU A 355 -0.28 18.66 0.92
N SER A 356 -1.06 19.42 0.15
CA SER A 356 -2.42 19.04 -0.24
C SER A 356 -2.44 17.80 -1.14
N TYR A 357 -1.43 17.59 -2.00
CA TYR A 357 -1.28 16.37 -2.77
C TYR A 357 -1.09 15.13 -1.87
N ILE A 358 -0.24 15.21 -0.84
CA ILE A 358 -0.03 14.11 0.11
C ILE A 358 -1.34 13.76 0.85
N MET A 359 -2.07 14.78 1.30
CA MET A 359 -3.37 14.59 1.95
C MET A 359 -4.41 13.98 1.01
N ALA A 360 -4.52 14.51 -0.22
CA ALA A 360 -5.44 14.00 -1.23
C ALA A 360 -5.14 12.54 -1.60
N ARG A 361 -3.85 12.16 -1.67
CA ARG A 361 -3.43 10.77 -1.93
C ARG A 361 -3.82 9.83 -0.81
N SER A 362 -3.70 10.27 0.44
CA SER A 362 -4.09 9.49 1.61
C SER A 362 -5.60 9.24 1.61
N PHE A 363 -6.39 10.28 1.32
CA PHE A 363 -7.84 10.19 1.19
C PHE A 363 -8.27 9.27 0.03
N ALA A 364 -7.64 9.41 -1.13
CA ALA A 364 -7.89 8.53 -2.28
C ALA A 364 -7.65 7.07 -1.95
N GLY A 365 -6.57 6.76 -1.21
CA GLY A 365 -6.31 5.40 -0.74
C GLY A 365 -7.46 4.84 0.11
N VAL A 366 -8.05 5.62 1.01
CA VAL A 366 -9.20 5.15 1.82
C VAL A 366 -10.38 4.80 0.93
N TYR A 367 -10.71 5.65 -0.05
CA TYR A 367 -11.83 5.39 -0.97
C TYR A 367 -11.58 4.16 -1.84
N GLU A 368 -10.36 4.00 -2.37
CA GLU A 368 -9.97 2.82 -3.14
C GLU A 368 -10.20 1.53 -2.35
N GLU A 369 -9.77 1.50 -1.08
CA GLU A 369 -9.93 0.32 -0.23
C GLU A 369 -11.38 0.09 0.21
N VAL A 370 -12.15 1.14 0.50
CA VAL A 370 -13.59 1.02 0.80
C VAL A 370 -14.34 0.41 -0.38
N ILE A 371 -14.04 0.86 -1.60
CA ILE A 371 -14.70 0.36 -2.81
C ILE A 371 -14.29 -1.09 -3.10
N ASN A 372 -13.01 -1.46 -2.92
CA ASN A 372 -12.56 -2.86 -2.99
C ASN A 372 -13.33 -3.73 -2.00
N ALA A 373 -13.39 -3.33 -0.74
CA ALA A 373 -14.07 -4.08 0.31
C ALA A 373 -15.58 -4.22 0.07
N LEU A 374 -16.26 -3.14 -0.32
CA LEU A 374 -17.68 -3.18 -0.69
C LEU A 374 -17.91 -4.15 -1.87
N THR A 375 -17.04 -4.11 -2.87
CA THR A 375 -17.12 -5.04 -4.02
C THR A 375 -17.00 -6.48 -3.55
N VAL A 376 -16.02 -6.79 -2.70
CA VAL A 376 -15.88 -8.15 -2.15
C VAL A 376 -17.09 -8.55 -1.31
N CYS A 377 -17.60 -7.67 -0.44
CA CYS A 377 -18.79 -7.96 0.37
C CYS A 377 -20.01 -8.28 -0.50
N VAL A 378 -20.28 -7.48 -1.53
CA VAL A 378 -21.43 -7.70 -2.44
C VAL A 378 -21.28 -9.01 -3.21
N LEU A 379 -20.10 -9.32 -3.73
CA LEU A 379 -19.90 -10.55 -4.50
C LEU A 379 -19.90 -11.80 -3.62
N HIS A 380 -19.43 -11.67 -2.39
CA HIS A 380 -19.55 -12.73 -1.39
C HIS A 380 -21.02 -12.95 -0.99
N ASP A 381 -21.76 -11.87 -0.73
CA ASP A 381 -23.19 -11.91 -0.41
C ASP A 381 -24.03 -12.53 -1.54
N LEU A 382 -23.74 -12.17 -2.79
CA LEU A 382 -24.36 -12.78 -3.97
C LEU A 382 -24.16 -14.30 -4.03
N LYS A 383 -22.97 -14.78 -3.67
CA LYS A 383 -22.63 -16.21 -3.74
C LYS A 383 -23.14 -17.02 -2.54
N ALA A 384 -23.11 -16.43 -1.35
CA ALA A 384 -23.41 -17.13 -0.10
C ALA A 384 -24.87 -16.98 0.33
N TYR A 385 -25.51 -15.84 0.04
CA TYR A 385 -26.82 -15.47 0.57
C TYR A 385 -27.76 -14.85 -0.49
N ASP A 386 -27.48 -15.06 -1.79
CA ASP A 386 -28.30 -14.56 -2.90
C ASP A 386 -28.59 -13.04 -2.83
N ALA A 387 -27.57 -12.27 -2.42
CA ALA A 387 -27.64 -10.81 -2.27
C ALA A 387 -28.68 -10.30 -1.24
N LYS A 388 -29.00 -11.10 -0.21
CA LYS A 388 -29.92 -10.72 0.89
C LYS A 388 -29.49 -9.45 1.62
N TYR A 389 -28.20 -9.32 1.91
CA TYR A 389 -27.63 -8.20 2.69
C TYR A 389 -27.24 -7.00 1.82
N THR A 390 -27.43 -7.07 0.50
CA THR A 390 -27.07 -5.98 -0.40
C THR A 390 -28.10 -4.84 -0.36
N ARG A 391 -27.63 -3.61 -0.13
CA ARG A 391 -28.43 -2.36 -0.17
C ARG A 391 -28.86 -2.01 -1.60
N ASP A 392 -30.00 -1.34 -1.77
CA ASP A 392 -30.57 -1.04 -3.10
C ASP A 392 -29.63 -0.25 -4.03
N GLN A 393 -28.86 0.70 -3.49
CA GLN A 393 -27.88 1.44 -4.31
C GLN A 393 -26.76 0.53 -4.82
N LEU A 394 -26.31 -0.44 -4.00
CA LEU A 394 -25.33 -1.43 -4.43
C LEU A 394 -25.94 -2.41 -5.44
N ARG A 395 -27.20 -2.81 -5.27
CA ARG A 395 -27.91 -3.65 -6.25
C ARG A 395 -27.93 -2.99 -7.63
N LYS A 396 -28.22 -1.68 -7.67
CA LYS A 396 -28.10 -0.86 -8.90
C LYS A 396 -26.68 -0.77 -9.45
N ALA A 397 -25.66 -0.65 -8.59
CA ALA A 397 -24.26 -0.57 -9.03
C ALA A 397 -23.77 -1.89 -9.66
N PHE A 398 -24.28 -3.03 -9.18
CA PHE A 398 -23.89 -4.37 -9.64
C PHE A 398 -24.82 -4.99 -10.68
N ASP A 399 -25.90 -4.29 -11.05
CA ASP A 399 -26.96 -4.76 -11.97
C ASP A 399 -27.72 -5.97 -11.43
N LEU A 400 -27.95 -5.97 -10.11
CA LEU A 400 -28.78 -6.95 -9.41
C LEU A 400 -30.23 -6.44 -9.47
N GLY A 401 -31.13 -7.21 -10.11
CA GLY A 401 -32.55 -6.82 -10.25
C GLY A 401 -33.24 -6.68 -8.89
N ASP A 402 -34.25 -5.80 -8.76
CA ASP A 402 -34.87 -5.33 -7.49
C ASP A 402 -35.16 -6.42 -6.44
N LYS A 403 -35.15 -6.05 -5.15
CA LYS A 403 -35.43 -7.01 -4.06
C LYS A 403 -36.83 -7.56 -4.28
N THR A 404 -36.93 -8.85 -4.63
CA THR A 404 -38.18 -9.58 -4.45
C THR A 404 -38.37 -9.71 -2.94
N PHE A 405 -39.19 -8.86 -2.35
CA PHE A 405 -39.76 -9.12 -1.04
C PHE A 405 -40.61 -10.39 -1.21
N GLY A 406 -39.97 -11.56 -1.00
CA GLY A 406 -40.66 -12.81 -0.78
C GLY A 406 -41.02 -12.87 0.70
N ASP A 407 -42.29 -13.13 0.97
CA ASP A 407 -42.93 -13.33 2.27
C ASP A 407 -42.36 -14.53 3.07
N ASP A 408 -41.03 -14.62 3.26
CA ASP A 408 -40.39 -15.74 3.97
C ASP A 408 -39.94 -15.37 5.40
N ASP A 409 -40.31 -14.19 5.92
CA ASP A 409 -40.03 -13.81 7.32
C ASP A 409 -41.07 -14.34 8.34
N ASP A 410 -42.02 -15.20 7.92
CA ASP A 410 -43.04 -15.78 8.80
C ASP A 410 -42.82 -17.28 9.16
N ASP A 411 -41.76 -17.96 8.65
CA ASP A 411 -41.64 -19.42 8.78
C ASP A 411 -40.46 -19.95 9.65
N ASP A 412 -39.95 -19.16 10.59
CA ASP A 412 -39.07 -19.68 11.66
C ASP A 412 -39.53 -19.24 13.07
N GLU A 413 -40.75 -19.66 13.45
CA GLU A 413 -41.10 -19.94 14.86
C GLU A 413 -41.08 -21.46 15.11
N GLY A 414 -40.29 -21.91 16.09
CA GLY A 414 -40.25 -23.31 16.56
C GLY A 414 -39.41 -23.53 17.80
#